data_AF-J9S323-F1
#
_entry.id   AF-J9S323-F1
#
_cell.length_a   1.000
_cell.length_b   1.000
_cell.length_c   1.000
_cell.angle_alpha   90.00
_cell.angle_beta   90.00
_cell.angle_gamma   90.00
#
_symmetry.space_group_name_H-M   'P 1'
#
loop_
_entity.id
_entity.type
_entity.pdbx_description
1 polymer ?
#
loop_
_entity_poly.entity_id
_entity_poly.type
_entity_poly.pdbx_seq_one_letter_code
_entity_poly.pdbx_strand_id
1 'polypeptide(L)'
;YWHYHDHAVGTALGTGGIRKGLYGQVVVRRKGDVLPDETVTIVFNDLRINNKPAHTGPDFDATLGDRVEFVIITRGEYYHTFHMHGHRWADNRTGTLTGPDDPSQVIDNKIVGPADSFGFQVIAGEGVGAGAWMYHCHVQSH
;
A
#
# COMPACT_ATOMS: atom_id res chain seq x y z
N TYR A 1 0.66 -2.97 -10.02
CA TYR A 1 0.33 -3.73 -8.80
C TYR A 1 -1.12 -4.14 -8.91
N TRP A 2 -1.41 -5.39 -8.57
CA TRP A 2 -2.72 -6.01 -8.70
C TRP A 2 -3.06 -6.76 -7.42
N HIS A 3 -4.25 -7.37 -7.39
CA HIS A 3 -4.73 -8.13 -6.25
C HIS A 3 -5.65 -9.26 -6.69
N TYR A 4 -5.92 -10.19 -5.77
CA TYR A 4 -6.97 -11.19 -5.90
C TYR A 4 -7.90 -11.12 -4.68
N HIS A 5 -9.13 -11.62 -4.82
CA HIS A 5 -10.06 -11.78 -3.70
C HIS A 5 -11.15 -12.81 -4.01
N ASP A 6 -11.87 -13.24 -2.97
CA ASP A 6 -13.08 -14.03 -3.10
C ASP A 6 -14.22 -13.24 -3.77
N HIS A 7 -15.09 -13.95 -4.49
CA HIS A 7 -16.26 -13.37 -5.17
C HIS A 7 -17.56 -14.17 -4.91
N ALA A 8 -17.58 -15.09 -3.94
CA ALA A 8 -18.73 -15.98 -3.73
C ALA A 8 -19.17 -16.12 -2.26
N VAL A 9 -18.33 -15.75 -1.28
CA VAL A 9 -18.67 -15.92 0.14
C VAL A 9 -19.56 -14.79 0.63
N GLY A 10 -20.73 -15.15 1.16
CA GLY A 10 -21.70 -14.25 1.77
C GLY A 10 -22.62 -13.52 0.78
N THR A 11 -22.09 -13.01 -0.32
CA THR A 11 -22.85 -12.39 -1.42
C THR A 11 -22.28 -12.82 -2.78
N ALA A 12 -23.01 -12.57 -3.86
CA ALA A 12 -22.54 -12.79 -5.22
C ALA A 12 -21.33 -11.91 -5.62
N LEU A 13 -20.94 -10.96 -4.76
CA LEU A 13 -19.78 -10.08 -4.93
C LEU A 13 -18.66 -10.38 -3.91
N GLY A 14 -18.77 -11.47 -3.13
CA GLY A 14 -17.74 -11.87 -2.16
C GLY A 14 -17.63 -10.96 -0.93
N THR A 15 -18.63 -10.13 -0.62
CA THR A 15 -18.58 -9.19 0.53
C THR A 15 -18.25 -9.89 1.85
N GLY A 16 -18.75 -11.11 2.05
CA GLY A 16 -18.45 -11.91 3.23
C GLY A 16 -17.00 -12.40 3.28
N GLY A 17 -16.46 -12.84 2.13
CA GLY A 17 -15.09 -13.32 2.01
C GLY A 17 -14.07 -12.21 2.20
N ILE A 18 -14.24 -11.09 1.49
CA ILE A 18 -13.38 -9.91 1.59
C ILE A 18 -13.30 -9.42 3.04
N ARG A 19 -14.45 -9.20 3.69
CA ARG A 19 -14.51 -8.74 5.09
C ARG A 19 -13.83 -9.71 6.06
N LYS A 20 -13.78 -11.00 5.75
CA LYS A 20 -13.13 -12.03 6.58
C LYS A 20 -11.66 -12.27 6.24
N GLY A 21 -11.10 -11.60 5.23
CA GLY A 21 -9.67 -11.70 4.90
C GLY A 21 -9.34 -12.48 3.62
N LEU A 22 -10.32 -12.84 2.79
CA LEU A 22 -10.05 -13.52 1.52
C LEU A 22 -9.63 -12.52 0.43
N TYR A 23 -8.44 -11.95 0.61
CA TYR A 23 -7.78 -11.04 -0.33
C TYR A 23 -6.27 -11.27 -0.30
N GLY A 24 -5.57 -10.84 -1.35
CA GLY A 24 -4.11 -10.83 -1.36
C GLY A 24 -3.53 -10.06 -2.53
N GLN A 25 -2.23 -9.83 -2.47
CA GLN A 25 -1.47 -9.08 -3.48
C GLN A 25 -1.09 -9.94 -4.69
N VAL A 26 -1.01 -9.31 -5.85
CA VAL A 26 -0.38 -9.86 -7.06
C VAL A 26 0.55 -8.81 -7.66
N VAL A 27 1.82 -9.15 -7.81
CA VAL A 27 2.82 -8.28 -8.47
C VAL A 27 3.23 -8.92 -9.78
N VAL A 28 2.90 -8.25 -10.89
CA VAL A 28 3.34 -8.63 -12.24
C VAL A 28 4.42 -7.65 -12.66
N ARG A 29 5.64 -8.15 -12.87
CA ARG A 29 6.81 -7.33 -13.19
C ARG A 29 7.08 -7.31 -14.69
N ARG A 30 7.46 -6.14 -15.22
CA ARG A 30 8.03 -6.00 -16.56
C ARG A 30 9.50 -6.40 -16.52
N LYS A 31 10.03 -6.94 -17.61
CA LYS A 31 11.48 -7.14 -17.77
C LYS A 31 12.22 -5.82 -17.50
N GLY A 32 13.18 -5.85 -16.58
CA GLY A 32 13.97 -4.68 -16.19
C GLY A 32 13.38 -3.87 -15.02
N ASP A 33 12.20 -4.24 -14.48
CA ASP A 33 11.72 -3.65 -13.24
C ASP A 33 12.69 -3.97 -12.09
N VAL A 34 12.97 -2.95 -11.28
CA VAL A 34 13.81 -3.09 -10.09
C VAL A 34 13.11 -3.98 -9.07
N LEU A 35 13.87 -4.92 -8.49
CA LEU A 35 13.38 -5.79 -7.43
C LEU A 35 13.67 -5.17 -6.06
N PRO A 36 12.75 -5.31 -5.09
CA PRO A 36 12.99 -4.86 -3.73
C PRO A 36 13.76 -5.90 -2.91
N ASP A 37 14.29 -5.45 -1.78
CA ASP A 37 14.82 -6.33 -0.72
C ASP A 37 13.67 -6.96 0.06
N GLU A 38 12.58 -6.21 0.27
CA GLU A 38 11.36 -6.68 0.93
C GLU A 38 10.11 -6.15 0.23
N THR A 39 9.05 -6.98 0.15
CA THR A 39 7.71 -6.54 -0.25
C THR A 39 6.74 -6.69 0.91
N VAL A 40 6.14 -5.58 1.33
CA VAL A 40 5.08 -5.55 2.35
C VAL A 40 3.74 -5.22 1.72
N THR A 41 2.66 -5.78 2.26
CA THR A 41 1.30 -5.46 1.81
C THR A 41 0.44 -4.90 2.92
N ILE A 42 -0.23 -3.80 2.60
CA ILE A 42 -1.12 -3.05 3.47
C ILE A 42 -2.49 -3.02 2.79
N VAL A 43 -3.47 -3.60 3.47
CA VAL A 43 -4.85 -3.66 3.02
C VAL A 43 -5.71 -2.86 3.97
N PHE A 44 -6.26 -1.74 3.51
CA PHE A 44 -7.37 -1.08 4.21
C PHE A 44 -8.65 -1.82 3.86
N ASN A 45 -9.20 -2.55 4.82
CA ASN A 45 -10.44 -3.31 4.68
C ASN A 45 -11.44 -2.82 5.72
N ASP A 46 -12.41 -2.04 5.26
CA ASP A 46 -13.22 -1.18 6.12
C ASP A 46 -12.28 -0.36 7.05
N LEU A 47 -12.58 -0.27 8.35
CA LEU A 47 -11.77 0.47 9.34
C LEU A 47 -10.63 -0.39 9.94
N ARG A 48 -10.08 -1.33 9.17
CA ARG A 48 -8.98 -2.20 9.64
C ARG A 48 -7.84 -2.24 8.64
N ILE A 49 -6.64 -2.37 9.17
CA ILE A 49 -5.43 -2.65 8.39
C ILE A 49 -5.13 -4.14 8.49
N ASN A 50 -5.10 -4.85 7.35
CA ASN A 50 -4.88 -6.30 7.28
C ASN A 50 -5.78 -7.08 8.26
N ASN A 51 -7.03 -6.64 8.42
CA ASN A 51 -8.02 -7.19 9.36
C ASN A 51 -7.62 -7.17 10.85
N LYS A 52 -6.53 -6.50 11.24
CA LYS A 52 -6.09 -6.38 12.64
C LYS A 52 -7.00 -5.46 13.46
N PRO A 53 -7.05 -5.65 14.79
CA PRO A 53 -7.67 -4.69 15.70
C PRO A 53 -7.05 -3.28 15.59
N ALA A 54 -7.82 -2.25 15.91
CA ALA A 54 -7.34 -0.87 15.93
C ALA A 54 -6.09 -0.73 16.83
N HIS A 55 -5.14 0.09 16.40
CA HIS A 55 -3.88 0.37 17.12
C HIS A 55 -3.01 -0.87 17.42
N THR A 56 -3.00 -1.87 16.54
CA THR A 56 -2.15 -3.08 16.69
C THR A 56 -1.24 -3.35 15.49
N GLY A 57 -0.88 -2.30 14.75
CA GLY A 57 -0.09 -2.39 13.53
C GLY A 57 -0.91 -2.84 12.31
N PRO A 58 -0.32 -3.59 11.36
CA PRO A 58 1.00 -4.22 11.42
C PRO A 58 2.17 -3.22 11.43
N ASP A 59 3.25 -3.56 12.11
CA ASP A 59 4.52 -2.84 12.00
C ASP A 59 5.41 -3.58 11.02
N PHE A 60 6.24 -2.83 10.28
CA PHE A 60 7.20 -3.37 9.32
C PHE A 60 8.57 -2.77 9.63
N ASP A 61 9.57 -3.63 9.72
CA ASP A 61 10.96 -3.25 10.02
C ASP A 61 11.78 -3.24 8.74
N ALA A 62 12.66 -2.25 8.58
CA ALA A 62 13.63 -2.19 7.50
C ALA A 62 14.93 -1.54 8.01
N THR A 63 16.05 -1.88 7.39
CA THR A 63 17.33 -1.23 7.66
C THR A 63 17.44 0.02 6.80
N LEU A 64 18.13 1.05 7.33
CA LEU A 64 18.45 2.26 6.56
C LEU A 64 19.12 1.89 5.23
N GLY A 65 18.53 2.32 4.12
CA GLY A 65 19.03 2.02 2.76
C GLY A 65 18.36 0.83 2.07
N ASP A 66 17.58 0.01 2.79
CA ASP A 66 16.86 -1.11 2.18
C ASP A 66 15.83 -0.58 1.17
N ARG A 67 15.69 -1.31 0.05
CA ARG A 67 14.65 -1.04 -0.94
C ARG A 67 13.39 -1.79 -0.56
N VAL A 68 12.43 -1.06 -0.01
CA VAL A 68 11.16 -1.63 0.46
C VAL A 68 10.06 -1.35 -0.56
N GLU A 69 9.38 -2.41 -1.01
CA GLU A 69 8.20 -2.33 -1.87
C GLU A 69 6.93 -2.41 -1.03
N PHE A 70 6.03 -1.47 -1.26
CA PHE A 70 4.72 -1.43 -0.63
C PHE A 70 3.66 -1.75 -1.67
N VAL A 71 2.78 -2.71 -1.35
CA VAL A 71 1.56 -2.99 -2.11
C VAL A 71 0.37 -2.57 -1.27
N ILE A 72 -0.33 -1.53 -1.73
CA ILE A 72 -1.47 -0.94 -1.04
C ILE A 72 -2.75 -1.37 -1.74
N ILE A 73 -3.69 -1.92 -0.98
CA ILE A 73 -4.96 -2.44 -1.48
C ILE A 73 -6.08 -1.87 -0.61
N THR A 74 -7.20 -1.47 -1.22
CA THR A 74 -8.38 -1.01 -0.47
C THR A 74 -9.58 -1.91 -0.73
N ARG A 75 -10.39 -2.15 0.30
CA ARG A 75 -11.53 -3.07 0.35
C ARG A 75 -12.59 -2.56 1.32
N GLY A 76 -13.80 -3.11 1.19
CA GLY A 76 -14.91 -2.78 2.07
C GLY A 76 -15.73 -1.61 1.52
N GLU A 77 -16.27 -0.79 2.41
CA GLU A 77 -17.29 0.21 2.07
C GLU A 77 -16.77 1.66 2.07
N TYR A 78 -15.55 1.90 2.58
CA TYR A 78 -15.02 3.24 2.82
C TYR A 78 -13.95 3.66 1.80
N TYR A 79 -13.89 4.96 1.53
CA TYR A 79 -12.70 5.57 0.95
C TYR A 79 -11.67 5.84 2.05
N HIS A 80 -10.40 5.89 1.68
CA HIS A 80 -9.29 6.18 2.57
C HIS A 80 -8.28 7.09 1.88
N THR A 81 -7.37 7.68 2.66
CA THR A 81 -6.16 8.31 2.16
C THR A 81 -4.94 7.62 2.78
N PHE A 82 -4.18 6.85 2.01
CA PHE A 82 -2.96 6.22 2.51
C PHE A 82 -1.85 7.25 2.59
N HIS A 83 -1.26 7.42 3.78
CA HIS A 83 -0.15 8.33 4.04
C HIS A 83 1.01 7.61 4.72
N MET A 84 2.25 8.03 4.40
CA MET A 84 3.46 7.52 5.03
C MET A 84 4.40 8.68 5.38
N HIS A 85 4.84 8.73 6.64
CA HIS A 85 5.73 9.77 7.14
C HIS A 85 7.14 9.56 6.61
N GLY A 86 7.86 10.67 6.37
CA GLY A 86 9.28 10.66 6.00
C GLY A 86 9.61 10.15 4.58
N HIS A 87 8.65 9.59 3.87
CA HIS A 87 8.85 8.92 2.59
C HIS A 87 7.85 9.41 1.55
N ARG A 88 8.22 9.32 0.27
CA ARG A 88 7.41 9.76 -0.87
C ARG A 88 7.65 8.87 -2.08
N TRP A 89 6.73 8.86 -3.03
CA TRP A 89 6.82 8.07 -4.24
C TRP A 89 6.20 8.82 -5.43
N ALA A 90 6.50 8.40 -6.66
CA ALA A 90 5.83 8.90 -7.85
C ALA A 90 4.47 8.23 -8.04
N ASP A 91 3.41 8.99 -8.33
CA ASP A 91 2.08 8.45 -8.62
C ASP A 91 1.99 7.88 -10.04
N ASN A 92 2.72 6.79 -10.26
CA ASN A 92 2.79 6.07 -11.52
C ASN A 92 2.83 4.56 -11.27
N ARG A 93 3.08 3.76 -12.32
CA ARG A 93 3.06 2.30 -12.24
C ARG A 93 4.02 1.72 -11.18
N THR A 94 5.20 2.32 -11.01
CA THR A 94 6.29 1.74 -10.19
C THR A 94 6.55 2.47 -8.89
N GLY A 95 5.99 3.66 -8.70
CA GLY A 95 6.37 4.50 -7.55
C GLY A 95 7.67 5.29 -7.75
N THR A 96 8.27 5.22 -8.93
CA THR A 96 9.57 5.83 -9.23
C THR A 96 9.48 6.58 -10.55
N LEU A 97 9.93 7.83 -10.59
CA LEU A 97 10.01 8.60 -11.83
C LEU A 97 10.92 7.87 -12.82
N THR A 98 10.48 7.77 -14.07
CA THR A 98 11.24 7.10 -15.13
C THR A 98 12.44 7.91 -15.63
N GLY A 99 12.50 9.19 -15.28
CA GLY A 99 13.57 10.13 -15.63
C GLY A 99 13.14 11.58 -15.36
N PRO A 100 13.97 12.57 -15.73
CA PRO A 100 13.67 13.99 -15.52
C PRO A 100 12.44 14.49 -16.31
N ASP A 101 12.07 13.80 -17.39
CA ASP A 101 10.94 14.16 -18.25
C ASP A 101 9.61 13.50 -17.81
N ASP A 102 9.60 12.70 -16.74
CA ASP A 102 8.39 12.06 -16.23
C ASP A 102 7.53 13.07 -15.46
N PRO A 103 6.31 13.40 -15.93
CA PRO A 103 5.47 14.44 -15.32
C PRO A 103 4.65 13.94 -14.12
N SER A 104 4.84 12.68 -13.72
CA SER A 104 4.07 12.07 -12.62
C SER A 104 4.25 12.87 -11.32
N GLN A 105 3.17 13.05 -10.57
CA GLN A 105 3.23 13.72 -9.28
C GLN A 105 4.08 12.91 -8.29
N VAL A 106 4.93 13.58 -7.51
CA VAL A 106 5.59 12.95 -6.36
C VAL A 106 4.75 13.26 -5.11
N ILE A 107 4.28 12.21 -4.46
CA ILE A 107 3.29 12.27 -3.38
C ILE A 107 3.71 11.44 -2.17
N ASP A 108 3.15 11.75 -1.02
CA ASP A 108 3.24 10.98 0.22
C ASP A 108 1.85 10.58 0.77
N ASN A 109 0.78 11.01 0.09
CA ASN A 109 -0.60 10.77 0.44
C ASN A 109 -1.44 10.51 -0.81
N LYS A 110 -2.21 9.42 -0.84
CA LYS A 110 -3.07 9.05 -1.97
C LYS A 110 -4.47 8.64 -1.52
N ILE A 111 -5.50 9.26 -2.10
CA ILE A 111 -6.89 8.80 -1.93
C ILE A 111 -7.12 7.49 -2.67
N VAL A 112 -7.83 6.56 -2.04
CA VAL A 112 -8.14 5.22 -2.56
C VAL A 112 -9.55 4.80 -2.15
N GLY A 113 -10.24 4.09 -3.03
CA GLY A 113 -11.56 3.51 -2.79
C GLY A 113 -11.56 1.98 -2.84
N PRO A 114 -12.71 1.34 -2.54
CA PRO A 114 -12.81 -0.11 -2.60
C PRO A 114 -12.38 -0.69 -3.95
N ALA A 115 -11.59 -1.75 -3.89
CA ALA A 115 -10.96 -2.44 -5.01
C ALA A 115 -9.77 -1.73 -5.67
N ASP A 116 -9.38 -0.53 -5.25
CA ASP A 116 -8.14 0.09 -5.72
C ASP A 116 -6.91 -0.71 -5.24
N SER A 117 -5.88 -0.72 -6.09
CA SER A 117 -4.54 -1.11 -5.70
C SER A 117 -3.48 -0.29 -6.42
N PHE A 118 -2.43 0.05 -5.68
CA PHE A 118 -1.22 0.62 -6.22
C PHE A 118 -0.02 0.07 -5.44
N GLY A 119 1.17 0.45 -5.86
CA GLY A 119 2.37 0.13 -5.11
C GLY A 119 3.52 0.97 -5.58
N PHE A 120 4.57 0.95 -4.77
CA PHE A 120 5.74 1.79 -4.96
C PHE A 120 6.93 1.16 -4.22
N GLN A 121 8.12 1.62 -4.55
CA GLN A 121 9.32 1.32 -3.78
C GLN A 121 9.91 2.60 -3.21
N VAL A 122 10.48 2.50 -2.01
CA VAL A 122 11.28 3.56 -1.40
C VAL A 122 12.63 3.00 -0.98
N ILE A 123 13.59 3.90 -0.79
CA ILE A 123 14.80 3.60 -0.02
C ILE A 123 14.51 3.98 1.42
N ALA A 124 14.55 3.01 2.33
CA ALA A 124 14.20 3.22 3.73
C ALA A 124 15.10 4.29 4.36
N GLY A 125 14.47 5.35 4.89
CA GLY A 125 15.15 6.47 5.53
C GLY A 125 15.96 7.38 4.61
N GLU A 126 15.74 7.34 3.29
CA GLU A 126 16.43 8.22 2.32
C GLU A 126 16.23 9.70 2.67
N GLY A 127 17.33 10.38 3.01
CA GLY A 127 17.32 11.80 3.37
C GLY A 127 16.63 12.14 4.70
N VAL A 128 16.07 11.16 5.41
CA VAL A 128 15.34 11.37 6.69
C VAL A 128 15.90 10.56 7.86
N GLY A 129 16.70 9.53 7.61
CA GLY A 129 17.35 8.72 8.63
C GLY A 129 16.46 7.64 9.27
N ALA A 130 17.02 6.93 10.24
CA ALA A 130 16.33 5.88 10.97
C ALA A 130 15.27 6.46 11.94
N GLY A 131 14.17 5.73 12.16
CA GLY A 131 13.12 6.12 13.08
C GLY A 131 11.89 5.23 12.99
N ALA A 132 10.95 5.44 13.91
CA ALA A 132 9.61 4.84 13.84
C ALA A 132 8.71 5.74 12.97
N TRP A 133 8.75 5.50 11.66
CA TRP A 133 7.99 6.28 10.68
C TRP A 133 6.56 5.74 10.57
N MET A 134 5.58 6.56 10.95
CA MET A 134 4.17 6.16 10.88
C MET A 134 3.70 6.02 9.43
N TYR A 135 2.81 5.06 9.20
CA TYR A 135 1.88 5.09 8.09
C TYR A 135 0.46 4.99 8.66
N HIS A 136 -0.50 5.68 8.04
CA HIS A 136 -1.88 5.66 8.52
C HIS A 136 -2.88 6.08 7.43
N CYS A 137 -4.16 5.86 7.71
CA CYS A 137 -5.22 6.55 6.99
C CYS A 137 -5.22 8.02 7.42
N HIS A 138 -5.28 8.96 6.48
CA HIS A 138 -5.29 10.40 6.80
C HIS A 138 -6.72 10.99 6.89
N VAL A 139 -7.76 10.16 6.77
CA VAL A 139 -9.11 10.56 7.18
C VAL A 139 -9.11 10.63 8.71
N GLN A 140 -9.33 11.82 9.28
CA GLN A 140 -9.04 12.10 10.68
C GLN A 140 -9.72 11.19 11.71
N SER A 141 -10.88 10.61 11.38
CA SER A 141 -11.63 9.71 12.25
C SER A 141 -11.34 8.22 12.05
N HIS A 142 -10.56 7.87 11.03
CA HIS A 142 -10.19 6.49 10.70
C HIS A 142 -8.97 6.02 11.50
#